data_AF-A0A8J7K4R6-F1
#
_entry.id   AF-A0A8J7K4R6-F1
#
_cell.length_a   1.000
_cell.length_b   1.000
_cell.length_c   1.000
_cell.angle_alpha   90.00
_cell.angle_beta   90.00
_cell.angle_gamma   90.00
#
_symmetry.space_group_name_H-M   'P 1'
#
loop_
_entity.id
_entity.type
_entity.pdbx_description
1 polymer ?
#
loop_
_entity_poly.entity_id
_entity_poly.type
_entity_poly.pdbx_seq_one_letter_code
_entity_poly.pdbx_strand_id
1 'polypeptide(L)'
;MLNLRTLIKPVIKLKQKEQNLKAKTKKDLIVDQSQIIRNSSFFIILILLFSSCESKHFHQETKDIKGKWLSNKPLEYSFDVKDSTLAKVNLGFVFRNNMDYEYSNIYLFTKFTDPKGNEMVDTLQYYIANPDGTWIGKGMNTKEMLLVFRENLQVKDTGTYKLKVWHGMRSDKLIGIEDISLIVDQTAD
;
A
#
# COMPACT_ATOMS: atom_id res chain seq x y z
N MET A 1 -76.94 45.43 21.14
CA MET A 1 -76.50 45.03 19.79
C MET A 1 -75.11 44.41 19.89
N LEU A 2 -74.92 43.14 19.57
CA LEU A 2 -73.57 42.55 19.51
C LEU A 2 -72.78 43.24 18.37
N ASN A 3 -71.59 43.75 18.69
CA ASN A 3 -70.74 44.46 17.74
C ASN A 3 -70.02 43.44 16.84
N LEU A 4 -70.25 43.47 15.53
CA LEU A 4 -69.60 42.57 14.55
C LEU A 4 -68.06 42.55 14.67
N ARG A 5 -67.44 43.64 15.16
CA ARG A 5 -65.99 43.71 15.42
C ARG A 5 -65.52 42.80 16.57
N THR A 6 -66.38 42.44 17.53
CA THR A 6 -65.99 41.54 18.64
C THR A 6 -65.95 40.08 18.21
N LEU A 7 -66.75 39.70 17.20
CA LEU A 7 -66.82 38.32 16.68
C LEU A 7 -65.71 37.99 15.67
N ILE A 8 -65.14 38.97 14.96
CA ILE A 8 -64.13 38.75 13.90
C ILE A 8 -62.69 38.61 14.46
N LYS A 9 -62.35 39.34 15.53
CA LYS A 9 -61.02 39.27 16.17
C LYS A 9 -60.54 37.84 16.52
N PRO A 10 -61.36 36.96 17.12
CA PRO A 10 -60.93 35.59 17.41
C PRO A 10 -60.68 34.78 16.14
N VAL A 11 -61.48 34.96 15.08
CA VAL A 11 -61.30 34.26 13.78
C VAL A 11 -59.98 34.65 13.10
N ILE A 12 -59.64 35.94 13.10
CA ILE A 12 -58.34 36.42 12.56
C ILE A 12 -57.18 35.85 13.39
N LYS A 13 -57.31 35.83 14.73
CA LYS A 13 -56.29 35.27 15.63
C LYS A 13 -56.09 33.76 15.40
N LEU A 14 -57.17 33.02 15.12
CA LEU A 14 -57.11 31.59 14.78
C LEU A 14 -56.42 31.37 13.44
N LYS A 15 -56.78 32.11 12.38
CA LYS A 15 -56.10 32.03 11.07
C LYS A 15 -54.61 32.38 11.16
N GLN A 16 -54.26 33.39 11.94
CA GLN A 16 -52.86 33.75 12.19
C GLN A 16 -52.12 32.63 12.93
N LYS A 17 -52.76 31.99 13.91
CA LYS A 17 -52.20 30.85 14.64
C LYS A 17 -51.98 29.64 13.71
N GLU A 18 -52.91 29.35 12.82
CA GLU A 18 -52.78 28.30 11.81
C GLU A 18 -51.64 28.59 10.83
N GLN A 19 -51.51 29.83 10.35
CA GLN A 19 -50.40 30.24 9.47
C GLN A 19 -49.05 30.13 10.17
N ASN A 20 -48.97 30.57 11.44
CA ASN A 20 -47.75 30.46 12.25
C ASN A 20 -47.38 28.99 12.53
N LEU A 21 -48.38 28.13 12.76
CA LEU A 21 -48.17 26.68 12.96
C LEU A 21 -47.64 26.02 11.68
N LYS A 22 -48.22 26.36 10.52
CA LYS A 22 -47.74 25.89 9.20
C LYS A 22 -46.33 26.37 8.90
N ALA A 23 -46.02 27.64 9.19
CA ALA A 23 -44.69 28.21 8.99
C ALA A 23 -43.64 27.56 9.91
N LYS A 24 -43.98 27.31 11.19
CA LYS A 24 -43.13 26.60 12.14
C LYS A 24 -42.84 25.17 11.67
N THR A 25 -43.89 24.42 11.28
CA THR A 25 -43.76 23.05 10.78
C THR A 25 -42.86 22.98 9.53
N LYS A 26 -43.01 23.92 8.58
CA LYS A 26 -42.14 23.99 7.39
C LYS A 26 -40.69 24.30 7.76
N LYS A 27 -40.45 25.18 8.73
CA LYS A 27 -39.09 25.52 9.20
C LYS A 27 -38.43 24.32 9.88
N ASP A 28 -39.16 23.62 10.74
CA ASP A 28 -38.67 22.44 11.44
C ASP A 28 -38.30 21.31 10.45
N LEU A 29 -39.11 21.10 9.40
CA LEU A 29 -38.80 20.16 8.30
C LEU A 29 -37.52 20.52 7.53
N ILE A 30 -37.30 21.80 7.22
CA ILE A 30 -36.09 22.26 6.52
C ILE A 30 -34.85 22.09 7.39
N VAL A 31 -34.96 22.42 8.69
CA VAL A 31 -33.86 22.23 9.64
C VAL A 31 -33.50 20.76 9.75
N ASP A 32 -34.48 19.86 9.90
CA ASP A 32 -34.25 18.42 9.98
C ASP A 32 -33.58 17.86 8.71
N GLN A 33 -34.07 18.24 7.51
CA GLN A 33 -33.42 17.87 6.24
C GLN A 33 -31.97 18.37 6.15
N SER A 34 -31.70 19.60 6.58
CA SER A 34 -30.33 20.16 6.58
C SER A 34 -29.39 19.44 7.55
N GLN A 35 -29.90 18.96 8.69
CA GLN A 35 -29.14 18.15 9.65
C GLN A 35 -28.80 16.77 9.07
N ILE A 36 -29.77 16.12 8.42
CA ILE A 36 -29.58 14.82 7.77
C ILE A 36 -28.53 14.93 6.65
N ILE A 37 -28.61 15.97 5.81
CA ILE A 37 -27.62 16.20 4.73
C ILE A 37 -26.22 16.43 5.30
N ARG A 38 -26.10 17.27 6.34
CA ARG A 38 -24.81 17.54 6.99
C ARG A 38 -24.18 16.29 7.60
N ASN A 39 -24.98 15.47 8.29
CA ASN A 39 -24.51 14.22 8.87
C ASN A 39 -24.14 13.20 7.79
N SER A 40 -24.93 13.10 6.71
CA SER A 40 -24.64 12.23 5.57
C SER A 40 -23.33 12.61 4.87
N SER A 41 -23.10 13.90 4.61
CA SER A 41 -21.86 14.40 4.02
C SER A 41 -20.63 14.10 4.89
N PHE A 42 -20.75 14.20 6.22
CA PHE A 42 -19.66 13.84 7.13
C PHE A 42 -19.33 12.34 7.07
N PHE A 43 -20.36 11.48 7.00
CA PHE A 43 -20.16 10.04 6.82
C PHE A 43 -19.52 9.70 5.47
N ILE A 44 -19.88 10.39 4.39
CA ILE A 44 -19.27 10.20 3.06
C ILE A 44 -17.78 10.58 3.07
N ILE A 45 -17.42 11.71 3.68
CA ILE A 45 -16.02 12.14 3.83
C ILE A 45 -15.23 11.11 4.65
N LEU A 46 -15.81 10.60 5.74
CA LEU A 46 -15.17 9.58 6.57
C LEU A 46 -14.90 8.29 5.79
N ILE A 47 -15.83 7.85 4.93
CA ILE A 47 -15.64 6.66 4.08
C ILE A 47 -14.53 6.87 3.04
N LEU A 48 -14.42 8.07 2.46
CA LEU A 48 -13.36 8.40 1.51
C LEU A 48 -11.96 8.44 2.15
N LEU A 49 -11.85 8.69 3.47
CA LEU A 49 -10.57 8.62 4.19
C LEU A 49 -10.04 7.19 4.36
N PHE A 50 -10.87 6.15 4.12
CA PHE A 50 -10.45 4.75 4.23
C PHE A 50 -10.19 4.07 2.88
N SER A 51 -10.24 4.78 1.75
CA SER A 51 -9.81 4.20 0.47
C SER A 51 -8.27 4.19 0.37
N SER A 52 -7.64 3.16 0.94
CA SER A 52 -6.25 2.84 0.63
C SER A 52 -6.20 2.02 -0.66
N CYS A 53 -5.51 2.53 -1.67
CA CYS A 53 -5.20 1.77 -2.87
C CYS A 53 -3.91 0.98 -2.61
N GLU A 54 -4.03 -0.30 -2.25
CA GLU A 54 -2.88 -1.20 -2.19
C GLU A 54 -2.55 -1.63 -3.63
N SER A 55 -1.41 -1.18 -4.16
CA SER A 55 -0.93 -1.63 -5.47
C SER A 55 -0.57 -3.10 -5.36
N LYS A 56 -1.38 -3.96 -5.97
CA LYS A 56 -1.18 -5.39 -5.90
C LYS A 56 -0.07 -5.81 -6.88
N HIS A 57 1.09 -6.19 -6.34
CA HIS A 57 2.16 -6.80 -7.12
C HIS A 57 1.66 -8.08 -7.81
N PHE A 58 2.23 -8.41 -8.96
CA PHE A 58 1.89 -9.67 -9.65
C PHE A 58 2.26 -10.89 -8.80
N HIS A 59 3.42 -10.82 -8.17
CA HIS A 59 3.82 -11.78 -7.15
C HIS A 59 4.68 -11.10 -6.10
N GLN A 60 4.49 -11.48 -4.84
CA GLN A 60 5.33 -11.06 -3.74
C GLN A 60 5.55 -12.24 -2.78
N GLU A 61 6.81 -12.49 -2.42
CA GLU A 61 7.18 -13.52 -1.46
C GLU A 61 8.25 -12.98 -0.50
N THR A 62 7.98 -13.05 0.80
CA THR A 62 8.88 -12.59 1.85
C THR A 62 9.60 -13.75 2.53
N LYS A 63 10.92 -13.62 2.71
CA LYS A 63 11.71 -14.53 3.55
C LYS A 63 12.21 -13.79 4.79
N ASP A 64 11.75 -14.25 5.94
CA ASP A 64 12.19 -13.78 7.26
C ASP A 64 13.57 -14.37 7.61
N ILE A 65 14.53 -13.50 7.91
CA ILE A 65 15.92 -13.83 8.26
C ILE A 65 16.15 -13.70 9.78
N LYS A 66 15.33 -12.90 10.49
CA LYS A 66 15.41 -12.69 11.94
C LYS A 66 16.77 -12.18 12.42
N GLY A 67 17.35 -11.23 11.70
CA GLY A 67 18.54 -10.48 12.08
C GLY A 67 19.87 -11.15 11.74
N LYS A 68 19.90 -12.40 11.26
CA LYS A 68 21.16 -13.13 11.00
C LYS A 68 21.11 -13.91 9.69
N TRP A 69 21.77 -13.40 8.66
CA TRP A 69 21.91 -14.10 7.38
C TRP A 69 23.29 -14.75 7.27
N LEU A 70 23.34 -16.05 6.95
CA LEU A 70 24.61 -16.75 6.72
C LEU A 70 24.94 -16.81 5.23
N SER A 71 26.21 -16.63 4.88
CA SER A 71 26.72 -16.60 3.50
C SER A 71 26.39 -17.87 2.71
N ASN A 72 26.38 -19.02 3.41
CA ASN A 72 26.07 -20.33 2.84
C ASN A 72 24.59 -20.72 2.88
N LYS A 73 23.69 -19.82 3.31
CA LYS A 73 22.25 -20.04 3.34
C LYS A 73 21.54 -19.12 2.36
N PRO A 74 21.46 -19.49 1.07
CA PRO A 74 20.72 -18.72 0.09
C PRO A 74 19.23 -18.68 0.45
N LEU A 75 18.60 -17.56 0.16
CA LEU A 75 17.15 -17.43 0.10
C LEU A 75 16.67 -17.95 -1.24
N GLU A 76 15.63 -18.77 -1.22
CA GLU A 76 15.06 -19.38 -2.42
C GLU A 76 13.61 -18.93 -2.60
N TYR A 77 13.33 -18.31 -3.74
CA TYR A 77 12.02 -17.81 -4.13
C TYR A 77 11.52 -18.53 -5.39
N SER A 78 10.20 -18.53 -5.58
CA SER A 78 9.60 -19.02 -6.81
C SER A 78 8.29 -18.33 -7.16
N PHE A 79 8.07 -18.06 -8.44
CA PHE A 79 6.81 -17.53 -8.94
C PHE A 79 6.37 -18.24 -10.22
N ASP A 80 5.07 -18.34 -10.42
CA ASP A 80 4.47 -19.05 -11.56
C ASP A 80 3.93 -18.06 -12.60
N VAL A 81 4.35 -18.23 -13.85
CA VAL A 81 3.73 -17.58 -15.00
C VAL A 81 2.75 -18.56 -15.64
N LYS A 82 1.45 -18.28 -15.52
CA LYS A 82 0.39 -19.15 -16.06
C LYS A 82 -0.15 -18.67 -17.41
N ASP A 83 -0.02 -17.38 -17.67
CA ASP A 83 -0.53 -16.73 -18.86
C ASP A 83 0.61 -16.49 -19.86
N SER A 84 0.48 -17.04 -21.07
CA SER A 84 1.47 -16.86 -22.15
C SER A 84 1.45 -15.49 -22.78
N THR A 85 0.46 -14.64 -22.47
CA THR A 85 0.41 -13.24 -22.92
C THR A 85 1.32 -12.33 -22.08
N LEU A 86 1.69 -12.75 -20.87
CA LEU A 86 2.64 -12.01 -20.05
C LEU A 86 4.04 -12.10 -20.67
N ALA A 87 4.48 -11.01 -21.30
CA ALA A 87 5.76 -11.00 -22.02
C ALA A 87 6.94 -10.56 -21.14
N LYS A 88 6.71 -9.62 -20.21
CA LYS A 88 7.77 -8.94 -19.44
C LYS A 88 7.37 -8.72 -17.99
N VAL A 89 8.36 -8.84 -17.11
CA VAL A 89 8.24 -8.51 -15.69
C VAL A 89 9.42 -7.68 -15.20
N ASN A 90 9.17 -6.88 -14.16
CA ASN A 90 10.19 -6.24 -13.36
C ASN A 90 10.38 -7.04 -12.06
N LEU A 91 11.63 -7.34 -11.74
CA LEU A 91 12.03 -8.02 -10.51
C LEU A 91 12.77 -7.04 -9.60
N GLY A 92 12.44 -7.06 -8.31
CA GLY A 92 13.12 -6.28 -7.29
C GLY A 92 13.06 -6.97 -5.93
N PHE A 93 13.82 -6.42 -4.99
CA PHE A 93 13.80 -6.86 -3.60
C PHE A 93 13.37 -5.72 -2.68
N VAL A 94 12.46 -5.99 -1.77
CA VAL A 94 12.31 -5.15 -0.57
C VAL A 94 13.29 -5.67 0.46
N PHE A 95 14.30 -4.87 0.76
CA PHE A 95 15.32 -5.19 1.73
C PHE A 95 15.02 -4.45 3.03
N ARG A 96 14.91 -5.19 4.13
CA ARG A 96 14.65 -4.60 5.44
C ARG A 96 15.80 -4.88 6.41
N ASN A 97 16.47 -3.82 6.85
CA ASN A 97 17.51 -3.88 7.87
C ASN A 97 17.12 -3.14 9.15
N ASN A 98 17.72 -3.52 10.27
CA ASN A 98 17.63 -2.82 11.54
C ASN A 98 18.91 -1.99 11.78
N MET A 99 19.00 -1.37 12.96
CA MET A 99 20.12 -0.50 13.34
C MET A 99 21.43 -1.24 13.64
N ASP A 100 21.40 -2.57 13.75
CA ASP A 100 22.59 -3.41 13.98
C ASP A 100 23.32 -3.76 12.67
N TYR A 101 22.79 -3.36 11.50
CA TYR A 101 23.49 -3.53 10.23
C TYR A 101 24.65 -2.53 10.14
N GLU A 102 25.88 -3.01 9.96
CA GLU A 102 27.09 -2.18 10.12
C GLU A 102 27.66 -1.63 8.80
N TYR A 103 27.06 -1.96 7.64
CA TYR A 103 27.62 -1.60 6.34
C TYR A 103 26.77 -0.54 5.63
N SER A 104 27.40 0.34 4.85
CA SER A 104 26.67 1.33 4.04
C SER A 104 26.14 0.75 2.72
N ASN A 105 26.51 -0.50 2.40
CA ASN A 105 26.15 -1.17 1.16
C ASN A 105 25.85 -2.66 1.40
N ILE A 106 25.22 -3.28 0.42
CA ILE A 106 25.00 -4.73 0.36
C ILE A 106 25.43 -5.25 -1.01
N TYR A 107 26.15 -6.37 -1.01
CA TYR A 107 26.41 -7.16 -2.21
C TYR A 107 25.51 -8.39 -2.20
N LEU A 108 24.81 -8.62 -3.31
CA LEU A 108 23.97 -9.80 -3.52
C LEU A 108 24.45 -10.54 -4.76
N PHE A 109 24.51 -11.86 -4.64
CA PHE A 109 24.61 -12.76 -5.77
C PHE A 109 23.25 -13.39 -6.01
N THR A 110 22.83 -13.44 -7.27
CA THR A 110 21.57 -14.05 -7.65
C THR A 110 21.80 -15.17 -8.64
N LYS A 111 20.94 -16.19 -8.59
CA LYS A 111 20.83 -17.21 -9.62
C LYS A 111 19.35 -17.36 -9.97
N PHE A 112 19.01 -16.89 -11.15
CA PHE A 112 17.68 -17.00 -11.74
C PHE A 112 17.63 -18.22 -12.65
N THR A 113 16.56 -19.01 -12.56
CA THR A 113 16.35 -20.21 -13.37
C THR A 113 14.96 -20.17 -13.98
N ASP A 114 14.89 -20.25 -15.30
CA ASP A 114 13.62 -20.28 -16.04
C ASP A 114 12.96 -21.68 -16.00
N PRO A 115 11.70 -21.84 -16.46
CA PRO A 115 11.01 -23.13 -16.48
C PRO A 115 11.70 -24.20 -17.33
N LYS A 116 12.56 -23.81 -18.27
CA LYS A 116 13.35 -24.73 -19.11
C LYS A 116 14.68 -25.12 -18.48
N GLY A 117 15.03 -24.52 -17.34
CA GLY A 117 16.28 -24.77 -16.64
C GLY A 117 17.46 -23.91 -17.12
N ASN A 118 17.24 -22.91 -17.96
CA ASN A 118 18.31 -21.96 -18.27
C ASN A 118 18.61 -21.11 -17.04
N GLU A 119 19.90 -20.92 -16.78
CA GLU A 119 20.36 -20.23 -15.58
C GLU A 119 21.05 -18.92 -15.94
N MET A 120 20.88 -17.94 -15.06
CA MET A 120 21.50 -16.64 -15.16
C MET A 120 21.94 -16.20 -13.78
N VAL A 121 23.21 -15.80 -13.69
CA VAL A 121 23.85 -15.40 -12.43
C VAL A 121 24.28 -13.95 -12.55
N ASP A 122 23.88 -13.12 -11.58
CA ASP A 122 24.24 -11.72 -11.52
C ASP A 122 24.90 -11.39 -10.17
N THR A 123 25.71 -10.32 -10.17
CA THR A 123 26.24 -9.69 -8.96
C THR A 123 25.70 -8.28 -8.86
N LEU A 124 25.07 -7.96 -7.74
CA LEU A 124 24.39 -6.70 -7.50
C LEU A 124 25.03 -5.99 -6.32
N GLN A 125 25.20 -4.68 -6.44
CA GLN A 125 25.67 -3.83 -5.35
C GLN A 125 24.67 -2.69 -5.15
N TYR A 126 24.25 -2.48 -3.90
CA TYR A 126 23.38 -1.37 -3.53
C TYR A 126 23.99 -0.59 -2.38
N TYR A 127 23.97 0.73 -2.47
CA TYR A 127 24.19 1.59 -1.30
C TYR A 127 22.87 1.71 -0.55
N ILE A 128 22.90 1.39 0.74
CA ILE A 128 21.73 1.44 1.63
C ILE A 128 21.91 2.48 2.74
N ALA A 129 23.05 3.16 2.80
CA ALA A 129 23.26 4.36 3.59
C ALA A 129 23.98 5.43 2.75
N ASN A 130 23.75 6.69 3.08
CA ASN A 130 24.48 7.82 2.55
C ASN A 130 25.93 7.85 3.09
N PRO A 131 26.84 8.64 2.46
CA PRO A 131 28.23 8.76 2.93
C PRO A 131 28.39 9.26 4.36
N ASP A 132 27.39 9.97 4.90
CA ASP A 132 27.35 10.45 6.28
C ASP A 132 26.86 9.40 7.28
N GLY A 133 26.53 8.18 6.81
CA GLY A 133 26.02 7.07 7.62
C GLY A 133 24.51 7.06 7.81
N THR A 134 23.77 8.03 7.28
CA THR A 134 22.30 8.02 7.37
C THR A 134 21.69 6.95 6.47
N TRP A 135 20.80 6.13 7.01
CA TRP A 135 20.16 5.05 6.24
C TRP A 135 19.27 5.59 5.12
N ILE A 136 19.39 4.98 3.94
CA ILE A 136 18.48 5.17 2.81
C ILE A 136 17.29 4.22 2.99
N GLY A 137 16.08 4.71 2.76
CA GLY A 137 14.85 3.93 2.91
C GLY A 137 13.88 4.51 3.93
N LYS A 138 12.75 3.81 4.11
CA LYS A 138 11.64 4.25 4.98
C LYS A 138 11.59 3.41 6.24
N GLY A 139 11.07 3.99 7.33
CA GLY A 139 10.88 3.31 8.61
C GLY A 139 11.68 3.93 9.76
N MET A 140 11.32 3.54 10.98
CA MET A 140 11.85 4.13 12.22
C MET A 140 12.96 3.26 12.81
N ASN A 141 12.60 2.09 13.38
CA ASN A 141 13.55 1.14 13.98
C ASN A 141 14.17 0.18 12.95
N THR A 142 13.48 0.02 11.83
CA THR A 142 13.94 -0.71 10.66
C THR A 142 13.87 0.21 9.46
N LYS A 143 14.68 -0.10 8.45
CA LYS A 143 14.79 0.63 7.21
C LYS A 143 14.45 -0.31 6.08
N GLU A 144 13.48 0.09 5.29
CA GLU A 144 12.98 -0.61 4.13
C GLU A 144 13.42 0.12 2.86
N MET A 145 14.04 -0.61 1.95
CA MET A 145 14.51 -0.08 0.67
C MET A 145 14.17 -1.04 -0.47
N LEU A 146 13.65 -0.48 -1.57
CA LEU A 146 13.47 -1.21 -2.82
C LEU A 146 14.81 -1.27 -3.57
N LEU A 147 15.28 -2.48 -3.83
CA LEU A 147 16.48 -2.80 -4.59
C LEU A 147 16.05 -3.35 -5.95
N VAL A 148 16.18 -2.55 -7.01
CA VAL A 148 15.83 -2.99 -8.37
C VAL A 148 16.81 -4.07 -8.81
N PHE A 149 16.32 -5.27 -9.14
CA PHE A 149 17.15 -6.37 -9.63
C PHE A 149 17.21 -6.36 -11.16
N ARG A 150 16.06 -6.46 -11.83
CA ARG A 150 16.02 -6.53 -13.29
C ARG A 150 14.71 -5.99 -13.83
N GLU A 151 14.80 -5.08 -14.77
CA GLU A 151 13.65 -4.50 -15.45
C GLU A 151 13.43 -5.15 -16.82
N ASN A 152 12.17 -5.21 -17.25
CA ASN A 152 11.77 -5.72 -18.57
C ASN A 152 12.28 -7.14 -18.87
N LEU A 153 12.40 -7.99 -17.85
CA LEU A 153 12.83 -9.38 -18.02
C LEU A 153 11.77 -10.14 -18.83
N GLN A 154 12.20 -10.73 -19.95
CA GLN A 154 11.31 -11.52 -20.80
C GLN A 154 10.97 -12.86 -20.13
N VAL A 155 9.67 -13.13 -19.94
CA VAL A 155 9.14 -14.37 -19.37
C VAL A 155 8.34 -15.14 -20.41
N LYS A 156 9.04 -15.65 -21.43
CA LYS A 156 8.42 -16.25 -22.63
C LYS A 156 7.70 -17.56 -22.37
N ASP A 157 8.13 -18.28 -21.34
CA ASP A 157 7.66 -19.62 -21.05
C ASP A 157 6.74 -19.59 -19.84
N THR A 158 5.62 -20.32 -19.93
CA THR A 158 4.78 -20.58 -18.76
C THR A 158 5.46 -21.62 -17.86
N GLY A 159 5.19 -21.54 -16.57
CA GLY A 159 5.76 -22.42 -15.56
C GLY A 159 6.42 -21.66 -14.41
N THR A 160 7.17 -22.40 -13.60
CA THR A 160 7.78 -21.90 -12.37
C THR A 160 9.17 -21.34 -12.65
N TYR A 161 9.33 -20.05 -12.39
CA TYR A 161 10.64 -19.39 -12.34
C TYR A 161 11.18 -19.45 -10.91
N LYS A 162 12.49 -19.65 -10.78
CA LYS A 162 13.16 -19.77 -9.49
C LYS A 162 14.25 -18.73 -9.35
N LEU A 163 14.42 -18.21 -8.14
CA LEU A 163 15.45 -17.24 -7.83
C LEU A 163 16.13 -17.63 -6.52
N LYS A 164 17.44 -17.84 -6.57
CA LYS A 164 18.28 -17.95 -5.38
C LYS A 164 19.02 -16.66 -5.16
N VAL A 165 19.10 -16.20 -3.92
CA VAL A 165 19.81 -14.98 -3.52
C VAL A 165 20.68 -15.28 -2.32
N TRP A 166 21.95 -14.89 -2.36
CA TRP A 166 22.85 -14.95 -1.21
C TRP A 166 23.73 -13.70 -1.17
N HIS A 167 24.24 -13.35 0.01
CA HIS A 167 25.06 -12.15 0.13
C HIS A 167 26.52 -12.40 -0.26
N GLY A 168 27.14 -11.39 -0.87
CA GLY A 168 28.57 -11.36 -1.23
C GLY A 168 29.44 -10.58 -0.25
N MET A 169 28.95 -10.35 0.97
CA MET A 169 29.67 -9.63 2.01
C MET A 169 30.86 -10.44 2.56
N ARG A 170 31.88 -9.75 3.07
CA ARG A 170 33.10 -10.37 3.64
C ARG A 170 32.84 -11.21 4.90
N SER A 171 31.84 -10.83 5.70
CA SER A 171 31.44 -11.58 6.88
C SER A 171 30.61 -12.79 6.48
N ASP A 172 30.90 -13.96 7.03
CA ASP A 172 30.07 -15.17 6.85
C ASP A 172 28.68 -15.04 7.47
N LYS A 173 28.52 -14.13 8.43
CA LYS A 173 27.27 -13.88 9.13
C LYS A 173 26.98 -12.39 9.10
N LEU A 174 25.96 -12.03 8.34
CA LEU A 174 25.48 -10.67 8.24
C LEU A 174 24.44 -10.42 9.33
N ILE A 175 24.69 -9.41 10.17
CA ILE A 175 23.82 -9.02 11.29
C ILE A 175 22.93 -7.87 10.87
N GLY A 176 21.70 -7.84 11.39
CA GLY A 176 20.79 -6.72 11.25
C GLY A 176 19.92 -6.76 10.00
N ILE A 177 19.80 -7.92 9.34
CA ILE A 177 18.85 -8.11 8.24
C ILE A 177 17.59 -8.79 8.77
N GLU A 178 16.45 -8.12 8.69
CA GLU A 178 15.17 -8.64 9.18
C GLU A 178 14.54 -9.59 8.17
N ASP A 179 14.39 -9.13 6.93
CA ASP A 179 13.82 -9.92 5.84
C ASP A 179 14.18 -9.35 4.48
N ILE A 180 13.95 -10.19 3.46
CA ILE A 180 14.04 -9.79 2.06
C ILE A 180 12.80 -10.33 1.34
N SER A 181 12.07 -9.44 0.68
CA SER A 181 10.91 -9.81 -0.14
C SER A 181 11.24 -9.72 -1.62
N LEU A 182 10.95 -10.77 -2.38
CA LEU A 182 10.91 -10.69 -3.84
C LEU A 182 9.62 -9.98 -4.25
N ILE A 183 9.74 -8.97 -5.10
CA ILE A 183 8.63 -8.35 -5.83
C ILE A 183 8.77 -8.70 -7.31
N VAL A 184 7.66 -9.11 -7.90
CA VAL A 184 7.48 -9.27 -9.34
C VAL A 184 6.31 -8.40 -9.77
N ASP A 185 6.57 -7.47 -10.67
CA ASP A 185 5.56 -6.61 -11.28
C ASP A 185 5.45 -6.87 -12.76
N GLN A 186 4.23 -6.88 -13.28
CA GLN A 186 4.00 -6.91 -14.71
C GLN A 186 4.41 -5.55 -15.29
N THR A 187 5.13 -5.57 -16.41
CA THR A 187 5.33 -4.36 -17.19
C THR A 187 4.05 -4.08 -17.98
N ALA A 188 3.51 -2.86 -17.88
CA ALA A 188 2.48 -2.41 -18.80
C ALA A 188 3.14 -2.16 -20.17
N ASP A 189 2.59 -2.77 -21.23
CA ASP A 189 3.03 -2.54 -22.61
C ASP A 189 2.82 -1.09 -23.06
#